data_AF-A0A9D2VG52-F1
#
_entry.id   AF-A0A9D2VG52-F1
#
_cell.length_a   1.000
_cell.length_b   1.000
_cell.length_c   1.000
_cell.angle_alpha   90.00
_cell.angle_beta   90.00
_cell.angle_gamma   90.00
#
_symmetry.space_group_name_H-M   'P 1'
#
loop_
_entity.id
_entity.type
_entity.pdbx_description
1 polymer ?
#
loop_
_entity_poly.entity_id
_entity_poly.type
_entity_poly.pdbx_seq_one_letter_code
_entity_poly.pdbx_strand_id
1 'polypeptide(L)'
;MNITHLEHLIIGLVIQGLFVLGFNALKRPDGVWYGAFFVTALFLGREHAQREYKIGDPSQLMGYEALDLWRWSLDAQLDFFVPTVAVFLVAGLVAWFKH
;
A
#
# COMPACT_ATOMS: atom_id res chain seq x y z
N MET A 1 0.47 15.35 -13.14
CA MET A 1 0.17 15.11 -11.71
C MET A 1 -1.30 14.74 -11.63
N ASN A 2 -1.56 13.43 -11.63
CA ASN A 2 -2.88 12.88 -11.91
C ASN A 2 -3.64 12.55 -10.63
N ILE A 3 -4.98 12.61 -10.70
CA ILE A 3 -5.94 12.21 -9.65
C ILE A 3 -5.76 10.75 -9.18
N THR A 4 -4.94 9.95 -9.87
CA THR A 4 -4.69 8.53 -9.60
C THR A 4 -4.27 8.23 -8.16
N HIS A 5 -3.42 9.05 -7.55
CA HIS A 5 -3.02 8.86 -6.15
C HIS A 5 -4.21 8.97 -5.16
N LEU A 6 -5.24 9.76 -5.49
CA LEU A 6 -6.49 9.81 -4.70
C LEU A 6 -7.34 8.55 -4.91
N GLU A 7 -7.34 7.98 -6.10
CA GLU A 7 -8.00 6.69 -6.35
C GLU A 7 -7.30 5.59 -5.55
N HIS A 8 -5.96 5.56 -5.56
CA HIS A 8 -5.17 4.60 -4.77
C HIS A 8 -5.37 4.78 -3.28
N LEU A 9 -5.48 6.02 -2.79
CA LEU A 9 -5.86 6.33 -1.42
C LEU A 9 -7.20 5.68 -1.05
N ILE A 10 -8.24 5.92 -1.86
CA ILE A 10 -9.58 5.36 -1.61
C ILE A 10 -9.54 3.84 -1.64
N ILE A 11 -8.87 3.24 -2.63
CA ILE A 11 -8.69 1.79 -2.75
C ILE A 11 -8.00 1.23 -1.50
N GLY A 12 -6.91 1.86 -1.03
CA GLY A 12 -6.18 1.46 0.17
C GLY A 12 -7.07 1.47 1.42
N LEU A 13 -7.85 2.54 1.60
CA LEU A 13 -8.78 2.65 2.73
C LEU A 13 -9.92 1.62 2.67
N VAL A 14 -10.46 1.35 1.47
CA VAL A 14 -11.48 0.31 1.28
C VAL A 14 -10.92 -1.06 1.64
N ILE A 15 -9.72 -1.42 1.15
CA ILE A 15 -9.08 -2.69 1.49
C ILE A 15 -8.83 -2.78 3.00
N GLN A 16 -8.29 -1.73 3.64
CA GLN A 16 -8.09 -1.71 5.08
C GLN A 16 -9.42 -1.89 5.84
N GLY A 17 -10.50 -1.25 5.38
CA GLY A 17 -11.84 -1.42 5.94
C GLY A 17 -12.35 -2.86 5.85
N LEU A 18 -12.14 -3.55 4.72
CA LEU A 18 -12.48 -4.96 4.57
C LEU A 18 -11.72 -5.85 5.55
N PHE A 19 -10.44 -5.57 5.80
CA PHE A 19 -9.66 -6.26 6.82
C PHE A 19 -10.23 -6.00 8.23
N VAL A 20 -10.57 -4.76 8.57
CA VAL A 20 -11.22 -4.44 9.84
C VAL A 20 -12.52 -5.24 10.01
N LEU A 21 -13.40 -5.23 9.01
CA LEU A 21 -14.68 -5.97 9.06
C LEU A 21 -14.47 -7.48 9.17
N GLY A 22 -13.58 -8.05 8.36
CA GLY A 22 -13.29 -9.49 8.36
C GLY A 22 -12.68 -9.97 9.68
N PHE A 23 -11.70 -9.27 10.21
CA PHE A 23 -11.07 -9.65 11.49
C PHE A 23 -11.98 -9.38 12.69
N ASN A 24 -12.81 -8.32 12.66
CA ASN A 24 -13.83 -8.10 13.69
C ASN A 24 -14.87 -9.23 13.72
N ALA A 25 -15.29 -9.76 12.56
CA ALA A 25 -16.18 -10.93 12.50
C ALA A 25 -15.55 -12.17 13.16
N LEU A 26 -14.21 -12.27 13.14
CA LEU A 26 -13.42 -13.30 13.82
C LEU A 26 -13.07 -12.94 15.28
N LYS A 27 -13.65 -11.87 15.84
CA LYS A 27 -13.36 -11.34 17.18
C LYS A 27 -11.88 -11.00 17.41
N ARG A 28 -11.17 -10.59 16.35
CA ARG A 28 -9.77 -10.14 16.41
C ARG A 28 -9.69 -8.62 16.21
N PRO A 29 -9.24 -7.86 17.22
CA PRO A 29 -9.25 -6.39 17.17
C PRO A 29 -8.14 -5.77 16.30
N ASP A 30 -7.19 -6.57 15.83
CA ASP A 30 -5.96 -6.12 15.14
C ASP A 30 -6.12 -5.97 13.61
N GLY A 31 -7.34 -6.14 13.09
CA GLY A 31 -7.65 -6.05 11.65
C GLY A 31 -7.15 -4.77 10.98
N VAL A 32 -7.11 -3.65 11.71
CA VAL A 32 -6.65 -2.36 11.19
C VAL A 32 -5.16 -2.37 10.83
N TRP A 33 -4.34 -3.07 11.62
CA TRP A 33 -2.90 -3.20 11.40
C TRP A 33 -2.61 -4.20 10.27
N TYR A 34 -3.32 -5.34 10.25
CA TYR A 34 -3.21 -6.29 9.14
C TYR A 34 -3.58 -5.66 7.80
N GLY A 35 -4.65 -4.84 7.77
CA GLY A 35 -5.03 -4.07 6.59
C GLY A 35 -3.95 -3.08 6.16
N ALA A 36 -3.32 -2.36 7.11
CA ALA A 36 -2.25 -1.41 6.79
C ALA A 36 -1.02 -2.09 6.17
N PHE A 37 -0.55 -3.21 6.74
CA PHE A 37 0.57 -3.97 6.18
C PHE A 37 0.22 -4.57 4.81
N PHE A 38 -0.99 -5.11 4.65
CA PHE A 38 -1.42 -5.70 3.39
C PHE A 38 -1.47 -4.65 2.27
N VAL A 39 -2.08 -3.49 2.52
CA VAL A 39 -2.15 -2.39 1.55
C VAL A 39 -0.75 -1.93 1.16
N THR A 40 0.15 -1.77 2.12
CA THR A 40 1.55 -1.40 1.86
C THR A 40 2.23 -2.40 0.94
N ALA A 41 2.12 -3.70 1.24
CA ALA A 41 2.71 -4.75 0.41
C ALA A 41 2.10 -4.80 -1.00
N LEU A 42 0.78 -4.59 -1.11
CA LEU A 42 0.07 -4.56 -2.39
C LEU A 42 0.57 -3.43 -3.30
N PHE A 43 0.64 -2.21 -2.78
CA PHE A 43 1.11 -1.05 -3.55
C PHE A 43 2.61 -1.11 -3.84
N LEU A 44 3.42 -1.59 -2.89
CA LEU A 44 4.84 -1.84 -3.11
C LEU A 44 5.05 -2.83 -4.27
N GLY A 45 4.35 -3.97 -4.25
CA GLY A 45 4.44 -4.98 -5.30
C GLY A 45 3.93 -4.49 -6.66
N ARG A 46 2.85 -3.70 -6.67
CA ARG A 46 2.31 -3.09 -7.90
C ARG A 46 3.34 -2.17 -8.57
N GLU A 47 3.89 -1.23 -7.81
CA GLU A 47 4.82 -0.23 -8.36
C GLU A 47 6.19 -0.85 -8.70
N HIS A 48 6.61 -1.85 -7.93
CA HIS A 48 7.76 -2.71 -8.25
C HIS A 48 7.58 -3.41 -9.61
N ALA A 49 6.46 -4.12 -9.81
CA ALA A 49 6.18 -4.78 -11.09
C ALA A 49 6.11 -3.78 -12.26
N GLN A 50 5.48 -2.62 -12.06
CA GLN A 50 5.47 -1.56 -13.08
C GLN A 50 6.86 -1.05 -13.43
N ARG A 51 7.77 -1.00 -12.44
CA ARG A 51 9.15 -0.60 -12.67
C ARG A 51 9.92 -1.67 -13.43
N GLU A 52 9.71 -2.96 -13.13
CA GLU A 52 10.31 -4.06 -13.91
C GLU A 52 9.98 -3.93 -15.40
N TYR A 53 8.70 -3.74 -15.74
CA TYR A 53 8.27 -3.53 -17.14
C TYR A 53 8.88 -2.28 -17.81
N LYS A 54 9.26 -1.26 -17.04
CA LYS A 54 9.89 -0.03 -17.57
C LYS A 54 11.40 -0.15 -17.74
N ILE A 55 12.06 -1.01 -16.96
CA ILE A 55 13.51 -1.25 -17.06
C ILE A 55 13.81 -2.26 -18.17
N GLY A 56 12.97 -3.30 -18.34
CA GLY A 56 13.18 -4.34 -19.34
C GLY A 56 12.16 -5.47 -19.25
N ASP A 57 12.54 -6.66 -19.72
CA ASP A 57 11.72 -7.86 -19.56
C ASP A 57 11.82 -8.35 -18.10
N PRO A 58 10.71 -8.44 -17.34
CA PRO A 58 10.71 -8.90 -15.94
C PRO A 58 11.35 -10.29 -15.76
N SER A 59 11.36 -11.13 -16.81
CA SER A 59 11.97 -12.46 -16.76
C SER A 59 13.51 -12.46 -16.81
N GLN A 60 14.12 -11.32 -17.15
CA GLN A 60 15.56 -11.14 -17.31
C GLN A 60 16.19 -10.25 -16.22
N LEU A 61 15.37 -9.65 -15.36
CA LEU A 61 15.84 -8.74 -14.31
C LEU A 61 16.03 -9.50 -12.99
N MET A 62 17.03 -9.09 -12.20
CA MET A 62 17.09 -9.56 -10.81
C MET A 62 16.02 -8.82 -10.02
N GLY A 63 15.12 -9.55 -9.36
CA GLY A 63 13.90 -8.99 -8.75
C GLY A 63 14.12 -7.87 -7.72
N TYR A 64 15.34 -7.65 -7.22
CA TYR A 64 15.64 -6.52 -6.35
C TYR A 64 16.07 -5.23 -7.10
N GLU A 65 16.39 -5.31 -8.39
CA GLU A 65 16.81 -4.15 -9.19
C GLU A 65 15.68 -3.11 -9.36
N ALA A 66 14.43 -3.56 -9.28
CA ALA A 66 13.26 -2.70 -9.31
C ALA A 66 12.81 -2.18 -7.92
N LEU A 67 13.42 -2.66 -6.83
CA LEU A 67 13.11 -2.22 -5.45
C LEU A 67 13.80 -0.90 -5.06
N ASP A 68 14.55 -0.27 -5.97
CA ASP A 68 15.14 1.05 -5.71
C ASP A 68 14.06 2.16 -5.80
N LEU A 69 13.38 2.38 -4.68
CA LEU A 69 12.30 3.38 -4.52
C LEU A 69 12.74 4.80 -4.93
N TRP A 70 14.02 5.12 -4.76
CA TRP A 70 14.57 6.44 -5.08
C TRP A 70 14.66 6.69 -6.59
N ARG A 71 14.70 5.62 -7.40
CA ARG A 71 14.70 5.69 -8.86
C ARG A 71 13.30 5.64 -9.47
N TRP A 72 12.27 5.52 -8.65
CA TRP A 72 10.90 5.57 -9.12
C TRP A 72 10.55 6.98 -9.59
N SER A 73 9.66 7.07 -10.58
CA SER A 73 9.07 8.36 -10.94
C SER A 73 8.30 8.94 -9.76
N LEU A 74 8.25 10.28 -9.66
CA LEU A 74 7.49 10.96 -8.60
C LEU A 74 6.04 10.46 -8.49
N ASP A 75 5.36 10.25 -9.62
CA ASP A 75 3.99 9.71 -9.64
C ASP A 75 3.90 8.31 -9.01
N ALA A 76 4.87 7.43 -9.27
CA ALA A 76 4.90 6.09 -8.68
C ALA A 76 5.21 6.12 -7.18
N GLN A 77 6.07 7.06 -6.75
CA GLN A 77 6.29 7.30 -5.33
C GLN A 77 5.01 7.78 -4.65
N LEU A 78 4.28 8.71 -5.25
CA LEU A 78 3.01 9.20 -4.69
C LEU A 78 1.93 8.10 -4.65
N ASP A 79 1.80 7.32 -5.73
CA ASP A 79 0.85 6.21 -5.83
C ASP A 79 1.14 5.10 -4.78
N PHE A 80 2.38 5.00 -4.28
CA PHE A 80 2.76 4.11 -3.17
C PHE A 80 2.63 4.77 -1.78
N PHE A 81 3.24 5.94 -1.59
CA PHE A 81 3.34 6.58 -0.27
C PHE A 81 2.01 7.14 0.21
N VAL A 82 1.19 7.72 -0.66
CA VAL A 82 -0.10 8.30 -0.26
C VAL A 82 -1.03 7.25 0.38
N PRO A 83 -1.35 6.11 -0.26
CA PRO A 83 -2.19 5.10 0.37
C PRO A 83 -1.52 4.47 1.60
N THR A 84 -0.21 4.24 1.55
CA THR A 84 0.55 3.65 2.67
C THR A 84 0.49 4.52 3.92
N VAL A 85 0.81 5.81 3.81
CA VAL A 85 0.77 6.75 4.93
C VAL A 85 -0.66 6.86 5.47
N ALA A 86 -1.66 6.94 4.59
CA ALA A 86 -3.05 7.04 5.03
C ALA A 86 -3.52 5.83 5.86
N VAL A 87 -3.23 4.60 5.43
CA VAL A 87 -3.65 3.41 6.19
C VAL A 87 -2.92 3.29 7.54
N PHE A 88 -1.66 3.71 7.62
CA PHE A 88 -0.92 3.76 8.89
C PHE A 88 -1.42 4.87 9.81
N LEU A 89 -1.80 6.03 9.28
CA LEU A 89 -2.45 7.09 10.06
C LEU A 89 -3.77 6.60 10.66
N VAL A 90 -4.61 5.91 9.87
CA VAL A 90 -5.85 5.31 10.37
C VAL A 90 -5.57 4.28 11.46
N ALA A 91 -4.59 3.39 11.27
CA ALA A 91 -4.21 2.40 12.28
C ALA A 91 -3.74 3.05 13.58
N GLY A 92 -2.89 4.08 13.49
CA GLY A 92 -2.41 4.85 14.63
C GLY A 92 -3.54 5.59 15.36
N LEU A 93 -4.46 6.23 14.63
CA LEU A 93 -5.63 6.90 15.21
C LEU A 93 -6.54 5.91 15.95
N VAL A 94 -6.83 4.75 15.34
CA VAL A 94 -7.64 3.72 15.98
C VAL A 94 -6.96 3.17 17.24
N ALA A 95 -5.64 2.99 17.22
CA ALA A 95 -4.89 2.57 18.40
C ALA A 95 -4.93 3.64 19.51
N TRP A 96 -4.81 4.92 19.15
CA TRP A 96 -4.88 6.04 20.08
C TRP A 96 -6.24 6.13 20.80
N PHE A 97 -7.35 5.98 20.08
CA PHE A 97 -8.70 6.04 20.68
C PHE A 97 -9.09 4.79 21.48
N LYS A 98 -8.35 3.68 21.36
CA LYS A 98 -8.56 2.47 22.15
C LYS A 98 -7.84 2.52 23.51
N HIS A 99 -6.93 3.47 23.70
CA HIS A 99 -6.19 3.71 24.94
C HIS A 99 -6.93 4.68 25.86
#